data_AF-A0A959TGD5-F1
#
_entry.id   AF-A0A959TGD5-F1
#
_cell.length_a   1.000
_cell.length_b   1.000
_cell.length_c   1.000
_cell.angle_alpha   90.00
_cell.angle_beta   90.00
_cell.angle_gamma   90.00
#
_symmetry.space_group_name_H-M   'P 1'
#
loop_
_entity.id
_entity.type
_entity.pdbx_description
1 polymer ?
#
loop_
_entity_poly.entity_id
_entity_poly.type
_entity_poly.pdbx_seq_one_letter_code
_entity_poly.pdbx_strand_id
1 'polypeptide(L)'
;MREAGTEELVATPGVLSTSPRLRYITFSALYTAQGIPEGLTFFAIPAWLALNNVSAAAIGGYLAVIVLPWSFKLFAGPLMDRWSYLPMGRR
;
A
#
# COMPACT_ATOMS: atom_id res chain seq x y z
N MET A 1 -33.36 -24.56 28.07
CA MET A 1 -32.73 -23.25 28.38
C MET A 1 -31.76 -22.99 27.24
N ARG A 2 -31.85 -21.79 26.64
CA ARG A 2 -31.63 -21.47 25.22
C ARG A 2 -30.24 -21.76 24.67
N GLU A 3 -30.22 -22.26 23.44
CA GLU A 3 -29.05 -22.28 22.54
C GLU A 3 -28.66 -20.84 22.19
N ALA A 4 -27.46 -20.44 22.56
CA ALA A 4 -26.87 -19.15 22.18
C ALA A 4 -25.39 -19.40 21.89
N GLY A 5 -25.03 -19.55 20.61
CA GLY A 5 -23.61 -19.68 20.24
C GLY A 5 -23.27 -20.12 18.82
N THR A 6 -24.25 -20.46 17.98
CA THR A 6 -23.99 -20.93 16.60
C THR A 6 -24.44 -19.95 15.51
N GLU A 7 -25.06 -18.82 15.86
CA GLU A 7 -25.65 -17.87 14.89
C GLU A 7 -24.70 -16.75 14.41
N GLU A 8 -23.49 -16.62 14.97
CA GLU A 8 -22.53 -15.57 14.58
C GLU A 8 -21.36 -16.09 13.71
N LEU A 9 -21.61 -17.09 12.88
CA LEU A 9 -20.65 -17.53 11.84
C LEU A 9 -21.21 -17.39 10.42
N VAL A 10 -22.31 -16.64 10.27
CA VAL A 10 -22.76 -16.13 8.98
C VAL A 10 -21.82 -14.98 8.63
N ALA A 11 -20.99 -15.14 7.59
CA ALA A 11 -20.12 -14.08 7.09
C ALA A 11 -20.92 -12.79 6.92
N THR A 12 -20.74 -11.83 7.81
CA THR A 12 -21.51 -10.58 7.80
C THR A 12 -21.26 -9.89 6.46
N PRO A 13 -22.29 -9.71 5.62
CA PRO A 13 -22.14 -9.03 4.35
C PRO A 13 -21.60 -7.61 4.63
N GLY A 14 -20.41 -7.29 4.11
CA GLY A 14 -19.78 -5.97 4.29
C GLY A 14 -18.54 -5.95 5.18
N VAL A 15 -18.13 -7.06 5.79
CA VAL A 15 -16.86 -7.12 6.54
C VAL A 15 -15.69 -7.53 5.63
N LEU A 16 -14.61 -6.75 5.67
CA LEU A 16 -13.45 -6.93 4.77
C LEU A 16 -12.70 -8.25 5.00
N SER A 17 -12.57 -8.69 6.25
CA SER A 17 -11.86 -9.93 6.59
C SER A 17 -12.58 -11.18 6.07
N THR A 18 -13.91 -11.13 5.91
CA THR A 18 -14.75 -12.29 5.57
C THR A 18 -15.12 -12.35 4.09
N SER A 19 -15.04 -11.23 3.34
CA SER A 19 -15.47 -11.16 1.94
C SER A 19 -14.29 -11.01 0.94
N PRO A 20 -14.02 -12.01 0.08
CA PRO A 20 -12.98 -11.91 -0.97
C PRO A 20 -13.27 -10.81 -1.99
N ARG A 21 -14.53 -10.64 -2.41
CA ARG A 21 -14.92 -9.62 -3.40
C ARG A 21 -14.65 -8.21 -2.86
N LEU A 22 -14.99 -7.96 -1.60
CA LEU A 22 -14.75 -6.67 -0.97
C LEU A 22 -13.25 -6.39 -0.86
N ARG A 23 -12.43 -7.39 -0.51
CA ARG A 23 -10.96 -7.26 -0.50
C ARG A 23 -10.41 -6.81 -1.84
N TYR A 24 -10.77 -7.49 -2.94
CA TYR A 24 -10.26 -7.11 -4.26
C TYR A 24 -10.68 -5.71 -4.68
N ILE A 25 -11.93 -5.30 -4.41
CA ILE A 25 -12.42 -3.96 -4.73
C ILE A 25 -11.67 -2.92 -3.89
N THR A 26 -11.55 -3.13 -2.58
CA THR A 26 -10.85 -2.21 -1.68
C THR A 26 -9.37 -2.10 -2.05
N PHE A 27 -8.66 -3.21 -2.29
CA PHE A 27 -7.26 -3.16 -2.70
C PHE A 27 -7.08 -2.47 -4.05
N SER A 28 -7.95 -2.72 -5.02
CA SER A 28 -7.91 -2.03 -6.32
C SER A 28 -8.11 -0.52 -6.17
N ALA A 29 -9.08 -0.11 -5.37
CA ALA A 29 -9.37 1.29 -5.10
C ALA A 29 -8.20 1.98 -4.37
N LEU A 30 -7.65 1.34 -3.32
CA LEU A 30 -6.49 1.85 -2.59
C LEU A 30 -5.25 1.94 -3.47
N TYR A 31 -5.01 0.94 -4.32
CA TYR A 31 -3.90 0.94 -5.27
C TYR A 31 -4.04 2.05 -6.32
N THR A 32 -5.25 2.30 -6.80
CA THR A 32 -5.54 3.41 -7.70
C THR A 32 -5.31 4.76 -7.00
N ALA A 33 -5.81 4.90 -5.77
CA ALA A 33 -5.62 6.11 -4.97
C ALA A 33 -4.15 6.40 -4.66
N GLN A 34 -3.31 5.37 -4.49
CA GLN A 34 -1.87 5.49 -4.32
C GLN A 34 -1.17 6.11 -5.55
N GLY A 35 -1.71 5.92 -6.75
CA GLY A 35 -1.15 6.54 -7.95
C GLY A 35 -1.18 8.07 -7.92
N ILE A 36 -2.08 8.68 -7.15
CA ILE A 36 -2.18 10.14 -7.02
C ILE A 36 -0.95 10.74 -6.33
N PRO A 37 -0.58 10.35 -5.09
CA PRO A 37 0.63 10.85 -4.45
C PRO A 37 1.90 10.41 -5.20
N GLU A 38 1.93 9.22 -5.80
CA GLU A 38 3.07 8.79 -6.62
C GLU A 38 3.25 9.71 -7.83
N GLY A 39 2.18 9.97 -8.59
CA GLY A 39 2.23 10.85 -9.75
C GLY A 39 2.63 12.30 -9.40
N LEU A 40 2.12 12.79 -8.27
CA LEU A 40 2.46 14.12 -7.75
C LEU A 40 3.96 14.23 -7.43
N THR A 41 4.48 13.24 -6.69
CA THR A 41 5.86 13.27 -6.17
C THR A 41 6.90 12.97 -7.25
N PHE A 42 6.63 12.03 -8.16
CA PHE A 42 7.58 11.63 -9.20
C PHE A 42 7.54 12.47 -10.48
N PHE A 43 6.41 13.11 -10.81
CA PHE A 43 6.27 13.82 -12.08
C PHE A 43 5.87 15.28 -11.91
N ALA A 44 4.76 15.58 -11.23
CA ALA A 44 4.22 16.93 -11.20
C ALA A 44 5.14 17.92 -10.45
N ILE A 45 5.63 17.55 -9.27
CA ILE A 45 6.54 18.40 -8.49
C ILE A 45 7.88 18.61 -9.23
N PRO A 46 8.59 17.57 -9.74
CA PRO A 46 9.79 17.74 -10.54
C PRO A 46 9.59 18.64 -11.77
N ALA A 47 8.47 18.46 -12.49
CA ALA A 47 8.14 19.30 -13.64
C ALA A 47 7.94 20.77 -13.22
N TRP A 48 7.22 21.01 -12.11
CA TRP A 48 7.06 22.35 -11.55
C TRP A 48 8.41 22.96 -11.11
N LEU A 49 9.28 22.19 -10.45
CA LEU A 49 10.61 22.65 -10.05
C LEU A 49 11.47 23.04 -11.26
N ALA A 50 11.40 22.24 -12.34
CA ALA A 50 12.10 22.55 -13.59
C ALA A 50 11.58 23.86 -14.22
N LEU A 51 10.27 24.11 -14.21
CA LEU A 51 9.68 25.37 -14.67
C LEU A 51 10.13 26.58 -13.82
N ASN A 52 10.48 26.34 -12.55
CA ASN A 52 11.00 27.36 -11.63
C ASN A 52 12.54 27.49 -11.68
N ASN A 53 13.19 26.98 -12.72
CA ASN A 53 14.65 27.05 -12.91
C ASN A 53 15.47 26.38 -11.79
N VAL A 54 14.89 25.42 -11.07
CA VAL A 54 15.65 24.61 -10.11
C VAL A 54 16.61 23.71 -10.88
N SER A 55 17.85 23.61 -10.39
CA SER A 55 18.88 22.79 -11.05
C SER A 55 18.49 21.32 -11.16
N ALA A 56 18.89 20.67 -12.26
CA ALA A 56 18.67 19.24 -12.46
C ALA A 56 19.25 18.38 -11.33
N ALA A 57 20.39 18.78 -10.76
CA ALA A 57 21.01 18.09 -9.63
C ALA A 57 20.14 18.11 -8.37
N ALA A 58 19.52 19.26 -8.06
CA ALA A 58 18.61 19.37 -6.92
C ALA A 58 17.32 18.56 -7.12
N ILE A 59 16.76 18.56 -8.34
CA ILE A 59 15.59 17.73 -8.69
C ILE A 59 15.94 16.24 -8.59
N GLY A 60 17.13 15.84 -9.06
CA GLY A 60 17.63 14.48 -8.92
C GLY A 60 17.80 14.07 -7.45
N GLY A 61 18.31 14.96 -6.60
CA GLY A 61 18.40 14.73 -5.15
C GLY A 61 17.02 14.55 -4.49
N TYR A 62 16.05 15.37 -4.86
CA TYR A 62 14.66 15.22 -4.41
C TYR A 62 14.08 13.85 -4.80
N LEU A 63 14.24 13.44 -6.07
CA LEU A 63 13.78 12.12 -6.53
C LEU A 63 14.51 10.97 -5.81
N ALA A 64 15.80 11.11 -5.55
CA ALA A 64 16.58 10.11 -4.82
C ALA A 64 16.03 9.88 -3.40
N VAL A 65 15.64 10.95 -2.70
CA VAL A 65 15.02 10.85 -1.37
C VAL A 65 13.67 10.13 -1.43
N ILE A 66 12.85 10.40 -2.45
CA ILE A 66 11.54 9.75 -2.64
C ILE A 66 11.69 8.26 -2.93
N VAL A 67 12.70 7.88 -3.71
CA VAL A 67 12.95 6.48 -4.08
C VAL A 67 13.63 5.71 -2.95
N LEU A 68 14.38 6.37 -2.06
CA LEU A 68 15.18 5.74 -1.01
C LEU A 68 14.41 4.68 -0.18
N PRO A 69 13.15 4.91 0.27
CA PRO A 69 12.36 3.88 0.97
C PRO A 69 12.24 2.57 0.19
N TRP A 70 12.13 2.62 -1.14
CA TRP A 70 12.02 1.44 -1.98
C TRP A 70 13.30 0.62 -2.00
N SER A 71 14.47 1.25 -1.91
CA SER A 71 15.75 0.54 -1.82
C SER A 71 15.84 -0.35 -0.57
N PHE A 72 15.20 0.01 0.53
CA PHE A 72 15.17 -0.82 1.75
C PHE A 72 14.32 -2.10 1.59
N LYS A 73 13.51 -2.23 0.53
CA LYS A 73 12.77 -3.48 0.26
C LYS A 73 13.69 -4.68 0.07
N LEU A 74 14.95 -4.46 -0.35
CA LEU A 74 15.96 -5.52 -0.45
C LEU A 74 16.15 -6.26 0.88
N PHE A 75 16.05 -5.57 2.01
CA PHE A 75 16.15 -6.16 3.34
C PHE A 75 14.79 -6.62 3.87
N ALA A 76 13.73 -5.86 3.57
CA ALA A 76 12.39 -6.19 4.03
C ALA A 76 11.85 -7.49 3.41
N GLY A 77 12.21 -7.83 2.16
CA GLY A 77 11.79 -9.07 1.50
C GLY A 77 12.22 -10.34 2.26
N PRO A 78 13.53 -10.57 2.46
CA PRO A 78 14.03 -11.70 3.26
C PRO A 78 13.49 -11.72 4.69
N LEU A 79 13.31 -10.55 5.31
CA LEU A 79 12.70 -10.41 6.64
C LEU A 79 11.24 -10.94 6.61
N MET A 80 10.43 -10.49 5.65
CA MET A 80 9.03 -10.94 5.50
C MET A 80 8.90 -12.42 5.16
N ASP A 81 9.87 -13.00 4.45
CA ASP A 81 9.87 -14.43 4.12
C ASP A 81 10.32 -15.31 5.30
N ARG A 82 11.20 -14.82 6.18
CA ARG A 82 11.67 -15.56 7.35
C ARG A 82 10.67 -15.59 8.50
N TRP A 83 9.91 -14.51 8.70
CA TRP A 83 8.94 -14.36 9.78
C TRP A 83 7.52 -14.16 9.24
N SER A 84 6.69 -15.21 9.34
CA SER A 84 5.27 -15.14 8.96
C SER A 84 4.41 -14.67 10.12
N TYR A 85 3.64 -13.60 9.90
CA TYR A 85 2.64 -13.12 10.85
C TYR A 85 1.30 -13.84 10.61
N LEU A 86 0.97 -14.79 11.49
CA LEU A 86 -0.18 -15.71 11.34
C LEU A 86 -1.54 -15.02 11.06
N PRO A 87 -1.85 -13.84 11.64
CA PRO A 87 -3.10 -13.15 11.34
C PRO A 87 -3.25 -12.63 9.90
N MET A 88 -2.17 -12.57 9.10
CA MET A 88 -2.24 -12.22 7.67
C MET A 88 -2.75 -13.37 6.78
N GLY A 89 -3.05 -14.53 7.38
CA GLY A 89 -3.44 -15.74 6.66
C GLY A 89 -2.23 -16.58 6.25
N ARG A 90 -2.46 -17.86 5.99
CA ARG A 90 -1.47 -18.76 5.37
C ARG A 90 -1.54 -18.57 3.86
N ARG A 91 -0.38 -18.59 3.20
CA ARG A 91 -0.26 -18.61 1.74
C ARG A 91 -0.93 -19.86 1.19
#